data_AF-A0AA39Q164-F1
#
_entry.id   AF-A0AA39Q164-F1
#
_cell.length_a   1.000
_cell.length_b   1.000
_cell.length_c   1.000
_cell.angle_alpha   90.00
_cell.angle_beta   90.00
_cell.angle_gamma   90.00
#
_symmetry.space_group_name_H-M   'P 1'
#
loop_
_entity.id
_entity.type
_entity.pdbx_description
1 polymer ?
#
loop_
_entity_poly.entity_id
_entity_poly.type
_entity_poly.pdbx_seq_one_letter_code
_entity_poly.pdbx_strand_id
1 'polypeptide(L)' 'AETQRIACELHAFIKYMTIYKPLMEAPESDAPSMPINDTLVGAFSNDATVIQCFFKAGIPVWHIVVMKDLP' A
#
# COMPACT_ATOMS: atom_id res chain seq x y z
N ALA A 1 15.59 23.32 -3.31
CA ALA A 1 15.52 21.94 -2.81
C ALA A 1 14.38 21.77 -1.80
N GLU A 2 14.34 22.56 -0.72
CA GLU A 2 13.37 22.35 0.37
C GLU A 2 11.90 22.54 -0.03
N THR A 3 11.57 23.58 -0.79
CA THR A 3 10.18 23.81 -1.27
C THR A 3 9.65 22.66 -2.11
N GLN A 4 10.49 22.03 -2.94
CA GLN A 4 10.10 20.90 -3.78
C GLN A 4 9.85 19.65 -2.92
N ARG A 5 10.71 19.40 -1.94
CA ARG A 5 10.55 18.29 -0.97
C ARG A 5 9.21 18.41 -0.24
N ILE A 6 8.93 19.58 0.33
CA ILE A 6 7.68 19.85 1.06
C ILE A 6 6.47 19.68 0.14
N ALA A 7 6.52 20.19 -1.09
CA ALA A 7 5.42 20.02 -2.05
C ALA A 7 5.16 18.54 -2.38
N CYS A 8 6.21 17.74 -2.58
CA CYS A 8 6.08 16.30 -2.81
C CYS A 8 5.51 15.56 -1.59
N GLU A 9 5.94 15.90 -0.38
CA GLU A 9 5.44 15.32 0.86
C GLU A 9 3.97 15.64 1.08
N LEU A 10 3.56 16.89 0.88
CA LEU A 10 2.16 17.30 0.96
C LEU A 10 1.30 16.55 -0.06
N HIS A 11 1.79 16.42 -1.30
CA HIS A 11 1.10 15.68 -2.35
C HIS A 11 0.94 14.19 -2.01
N ALA A 12 2.01 13.57 -1.49
CA ALA A 12 1.97 12.18 -1.02
C ALA A 12 1.00 12.01 0.15
N PHE A 13 1.00 12.94 1.10
CA PHE A 13 0.09 12.92 2.25
C PHE A 13 -1.37 13.06 1.83
N ILE A 14 -1.67 13.97 0.91
CA ILE A 14 -3.01 14.12 0.34
C ILE A 14 -3.45 12.81 -0.32
N LYS A 15 -2.61 12.22 -1.20
CA LYS A 15 -2.92 10.92 -1.83
C LYS A 15 -3.15 9.81 -0.82
N TYR A 16 -2.32 9.74 0.23
CA TYR A 16 -2.50 8.77 1.30
C TYR A 16 -3.84 8.93 1.98
N MET A 17 -4.20 10.14 2.39
CA MET A 17 -5.45 10.39 3.12
C MET A 17 -6.70 10.24 2.26
N THR A 18 -6.66 10.58 0.97
CA THR A 18 -7.85 10.61 0.12
C THR A 18 -8.08 9.33 -0.69
N ILE A 19 -7.03 8.54 -0.93
CA ILE A 19 -7.11 7.34 -1.77
C ILE A 19 -6.75 6.11 -0.95
N TYR A 20 -5.52 6.04 -0.46
CA TYR A 20 -4.98 4.79 0.05
C TYR A 20 -5.56 4.41 1.42
N LYS A 21 -5.61 5.34 2.37
CA LYS A 21 -6.12 5.07 3.72
C LYS A 21 -7.58 4.59 3.72
N PRO A 22 -8.53 5.24 3.02
CA PRO A 22 -9.90 4.73 2.92
C PRO A 22 -9.98 3.32 2.33
N LEU A 23 -9.16 2.99 1.32
CA LEU A 23 -9.15 1.65 0.72
C LEU A 23 -8.57 0.58 1.66
N MET A 24 -7.53 0.94 2.44
CA MET A 24 -6.96 0.05 3.46
C MET A 24 -8.00 -0.29 4.55
N GLU A 25 -8.78 0.72 4.97
CA GLU A 25 -9.77 0.63 6.05
C GLU A 25 -11.15 0.12 5.60
N ALA A 26 -11.42 0.07 4.29
CA ALA A 26 -12.70 -0.40 3.74
C ALA A 26 -13.01 -1.84 4.18
N PRO A 27 -14.26 -2.21 4.47
CA PRO A 27 -14.63 -3.60 4.73
C PRO A 27 -14.28 -4.52 3.55
N GLU A 28 -13.93 -5.78 3.81
CA GLU A 28 -13.56 -6.74 2.75
C GLU A 28 -14.67 -6.96 1.71
N SER A 29 -15.94 -6.75 2.10
CA SER A 29 -17.10 -6.86 1.21
C SER A 29 -17.24 -5.68 0.23
N ASP A 30 -16.62 -4.54 0.54
CA ASP A 30 -16.83 -3.27 -0.16
C ASP A 30 -15.56 -2.75 -0.83
N ALA A 31 -14.42 -3.45 -0.67
CA ALA A 31 -13.19 -3.08 -1.32
C ALA A 31 -13.35 -3.24 -2.85
N PRO A 32 -13.36 -2.15 -3.63
CA PRO A 32 -13.35 -2.26 -5.08
C PRO A 32 -12.12 -3.07 -5.48
N SER A 33 -12.20 -3.91 -6.51
CA SER A 33 -11.00 -4.55 -7.07
C SER A 33 -10.15 -3.48 -7.75
N MET A 34 -9.38 -2.74 -6.97
CA MET A 34 -8.55 -1.68 -7.49
C MET A 34 -7.38 -2.32 -8.24
N PRO A 35 -7.16 -2.01 -9.53
CA PRO A 35 -6.01 -2.53 -10.25
C PRO A 35 -4.73 -2.17 -9.50
N ILE A 36 -3.81 -3.13 -9.45
CA ILE A 36 -2.48 -2.94 -8.88
C ILE A 36 -1.78 -1.83 -9.68
N ASN A 37 -1.20 -0.87 -8.96
CA ASN A 37 -0.45 0.22 -9.58
C ASN A 37 1.03 -0.16 -9.72
N ASP A 38 1.40 -0.65 -10.91
CA ASP A 38 2.76 -1.09 -11.24
C ASP A 38 3.81 0.04 -11.27
N THR A 39 3.38 1.30 -11.17
CA THR A 39 4.30 2.46 -11.10
C THR A 39 4.76 2.77 -9.68
N LEU A 40 4.17 2.12 -8.68
CA LEU A 40 4.57 2.27 -7.28
C LEU A 40 5.75 1.36 -6.94
N VAL A 41 6.63 1.86 -6.08
CA VAL A 41 7.53 0.99 -5.32
C VAL A 41 6.65 0.22 -4.34
N GLY A 42 6.43 -1.06 -4.60
CA GLY A 42 5.61 -1.89 -3.71
C GLY A 42 6.31 -2.22 -2.39
N ALA A 43 5.62 -2.97 -1.56
CA ALA A 43 6.02 -3.22 -0.18
C ALA A 43 6.42 -4.66 0.07
N PHE A 44 7.46 -4.85 0.88
CA PHE A 44 7.89 -6.15 1.37
C PHE A 44 7.60 -6.21 2.87
N SER A 45 6.81 -7.20 3.30
CA SER A 45 6.43 -7.34 4.70
C SER A 45 6.27 -8.81 5.05
N ASN A 46 6.51 -9.17 6.31
CA ASN A 46 6.14 -10.46 6.89
C ASN A 46 4.83 -10.40 7.70
N ASP A 47 4.27 -9.20 7.90
CA ASP A 47 2.99 -9.00 8.59
C ASP A 47 1.84 -9.09 7.58
N ALA A 48 1.02 -10.13 7.74
CA ALA A 48 -0.15 -10.39 6.91
C ALA A 48 -1.17 -9.24 6.92
N THR A 49 -1.31 -8.53 8.04
CA THR A 49 -2.23 -7.39 8.17
C THR A 49 -1.79 -6.24 7.26
N VAL A 50 -0.49 -5.92 7.29
CA VAL A 50 0.10 -4.88 6.43
C VAL A 50 -0.04 -5.25 4.96
N ILE A 51 0.23 -6.52 4.61
CA ILE A 51 0.08 -7.02 3.24
C ILE A 51 -1.36 -6.89 2.76
N GLN A 52 -2.33 -7.31 3.56
CA GLN A 52 -3.74 -7.24 3.19
C GLN A 52 -4.20 -5.80 2.99
N CYS A 53 -3.85 -4.88 3.90
CA CYS A 53 -4.18 -3.46 3.76
C CYS A 53 -3.60 -2.89 2.46
N PHE A 54 -2.34 -3.15 2.16
CA PHE A 54 -1.68 -2.63 0.97
C PHE A 54 -2.22 -3.23 -0.32
N PHE A 55 -2.51 -4.53 -0.31
CA PHE A 55 -3.15 -5.22 -1.42
C PHE A 55 -4.52 -4.60 -1.75
N LYS A 56 -5.36 -4.35 -0.74
CA LYS A 56 -6.66 -3.67 -0.90
C LYS A 56 -6.53 -2.27 -1.48
N ALA A 57 -5.43 -1.59 -1.17
CA ALA A 57 -5.14 -0.26 -1.69
C ALA A 57 -4.53 -0.26 -3.10
N GLY A 58 -4.41 -1.43 -3.75
CA GLY A 58 -3.81 -1.56 -5.09
C GLY A 58 -2.29 -1.35 -5.09
N ILE A 59 -1.63 -1.47 -3.93
CA ILE A 59 -0.17 -1.35 -3.81
C ILE A 59 0.44 -2.74 -4.03
N PRO A 60 1.46 -2.90 -4.90
CA PRO A 60 2.14 -4.18 -5.07
C PRO A 60 2.75 -4.65 -3.74
N VAL A 61 2.60 -5.94 -3.41
CA VAL A 61 3.07 -6.51 -2.14
C VAL A 61 3.83 -7.83 -2.36
N TRP A 62 4.87 -8.03 -1.56
CA TRP A 62 5.63 -9.27 -1.48
C TRP A 62 5.68 -9.75 -0.03
N HIS A 63 5.14 -10.94 0.21
CA HIS A 63 5.18 -11.58 1.51
C HIS A 63 6.57 -12.16 1.76
N ILE A 64 7.24 -11.68 2.80
CA ILE A 64 8.50 -12.22 3.27
C ILE A 64 8.19 -13.36 4.25
N VAL A 65 8.58 -14.57 3.89
CA VAL A 65 8.51 -15.75 4.76
C VAL A 65 9.91 -16.23 5.13
N VAL A 66 10.05 -16.84 6.30
CA VAL A 66 11.31 -17.50 6.67
C VAL A 66 11.47 -18.74 5.79
N MET A 67 12.69 -19.01 5.31
CA MET A 67 12.92 -20.13 4.36
C MET A 67 12.40 -21.49 4.86
N LYS A 68 12.42 -21.73 6.17
CA LYS A 68 11.90 -22.96 6.79
C LYS A 68 10.38 -23.14 6.64
N ASP A 69 9.66 -22.05 6.36
CA ASP A 69 8.20 -21.99 6.23
C ASP A 69 7.77 -21.96 4.74
N LEU A 70 8.72 -22.08 3.80
CA LEU A 70 8.44 -22.29 2.38
C LEU A 70 8.02 -23.76 2.14
N PRO A 71 6.99 -24.01 1.32
CA PRO A 71 6.53 -25.36 0.99
C PRO A 71 7.54 -26.17 0.16
#